data_AF-A0A928FJJ1-F1
#
_entry.id   AF-A0A928FJJ1-F1
#
_cell.length_a   1.000
_cell.length_b   1.000
_cell.length_c   1.000
_cell.angle_alpha   90.00
_cell.angle_beta   90.00
_cell.angle_gamma   90.00
#
_symmetry.space_group_name_H-M   'P 1'
#
loop_
_entity.id
_entity.type
_entity.pdbx_description
1 polymer ?
#
loop_
_entity_poly.entity_id
_entity_poly.type
_entity_poly.pdbx_seq_one_letter_code
_entity_poly.pdbx_strand_id
1 'polypeptide(L)'
;MKDSIKIPTALQICVDDVGWFIGSDDRYLSRPSRTGLTRRHAPEDYIVLNEVGKAIGQKIMCPLVLGEWDKDNILRGEIGVTFDPKNWDRASLLDLKLAQRCFEAAESSEYIEYAVHGVLHGNYDAEGKQITELECFKCKDKDIDYSGYINNGDGLLTTQSEEEIAHRFDLFFKLYNTWGFKKKIRSYAAPNGLPRNLKSSDMLALASVLKKNGITYWANSWGKPVGYTEFIDGILYMEKCCNCRIPWNACDVDPDYVQDFVKETDSDTGTVMSTHWPNFLRFNAQNNLQNVDKWAAFFKRQSEIFGLMISKDIAFAGSQCVYHTYSKIDCSDKKIKIDISDCIEKGKDYLSGELYVSLKNDVVPASVSGGTIELYETHKDFKTYKIAHTSDVIEITVE
;
A
#
# COMPACT_ATOMS: atom_id res chain seq x y z
N MET A 1 -8.07 -24.45 -22.26
CA MET A 1 -7.22 -24.69 -21.08
C MET A 1 -6.48 -23.44 -20.62
N LYS A 2 -5.76 -22.72 -21.50
CA LYS A 2 -4.99 -21.51 -21.11
C LYS A 2 -5.81 -20.47 -20.34
N ASP A 3 -7.04 -20.19 -20.77
CA ASP A 3 -7.94 -19.23 -20.09
C ASP A 3 -8.67 -19.83 -18.86
N SER A 4 -8.35 -21.06 -18.49
CA SER A 4 -8.93 -21.77 -17.34
C SER A 4 -7.97 -21.88 -16.16
N ILE A 5 -6.77 -21.30 -16.27
CA ILE A 5 -5.79 -21.18 -15.20
C ILE A 5 -5.30 -19.75 -15.08
N LYS A 6 -5.13 -19.27 -13.85
CA LYS A 6 -4.38 -18.06 -13.53
C LYS A 6 -3.52 -18.28 -12.29
N ILE A 7 -2.36 -17.64 -12.24
CA ILE A 7 -1.73 -17.33 -10.96
C ILE A 7 -2.42 -16.05 -10.48
N PRO A 8 -3.30 -16.11 -9.47
CA PRO A 8 -4.06 -14.95 -9.05
C PRO A 8 -3.14 -13.90 -8.47
N THR A 9 -3.53 -12.64 -8.64
CA THR A 9 -2.95 -11.53 -7.90
C THR A 9 -3.55 -11.52 -6.49
N ALA A 10 -2.71 -11.33 -5.48
CA ALA A 10 -3.14 -11.24 -4.09
C ALA A 10 -3.43 -9.77 -3.73
N LEU A 11 -4.72 -9.43 -3.64
CA LEU A 11 -5.25 -8.11 -3.33
C LEU A 11 -4.94 -7.72 -1.88
N GLN A 12 -3.95 -6.86 -1.71
CA GLN A 12 -3.61 -6.17 -0.47
C GLN A 12 -4.31 -4.82 -0.40
N ILE A 13 -5.07 -4.57 0.66
CA ILE A 13 -5.61 -3.23 0.92
C ILE A 13 -4.49 -2.36 1.48
N CYS A 14 -4.31 -1.19 0.86
CA CYS A 14 -3.48 -0.10 1.36
C CYS A 14 -4.37 1.12 1.61
N VAL A 15 -4.39 1.60 2.85
CA VAL A 15 -5.16 2.77 3.29
C VAL A 15 -4.18 3.90 3.56
N ASP A 16 -4.01 4.79 2.59
CA ASP A 16 -3.09 5.93 2.66
C ASP A 16 -3.56 6.97 3.71
N ASP A 17 -2.62 7.82 4.13
CA ASP A 17 -2.85 8.95 5.04
C ASP A 17 -3.36 8.62 6.45
N VAL A 18 -3.04 7.42 6.95
CA VAL A 18 -3.31 7.10 8.35
C VAL A 18 -2.38 7.91 9.26
N GLY A 19 -2.87 8.44 10.38
CA GLY A 19 -2.02 9.19 11.33
C GLY A 19 -2.28 10.70 11.39
N TRP A 20 -3.03 11.28 10.46
CA TRP A 20 -3.45 12.68 10.62
C TRP A 20 -4.37 12.86 11.84
N PHE A 21 -4.26 13.98 12.56
CA PHE A 21 -5.25 14.40 13.56
C PHE A 21 -6.23 15.41 12.99
N ILE A 22 -5.72 16.33 12.18
CA ILE A 22 -6.52 17.32 11.47
C ILE A 22 -7.04 16.68 10.18
N GLY A 23 -8.36 16.72 9.97
CA GLY A 23 -8.95 16.20 8.74
C GLY A 23 -8.88 17.17 7.56
N SER A 24 -8.92 18.48 7.82
CA SER A 24 -9.05 19.48 6.75
C SER A 24 -7.87 19.47 5.78
N ASP A 25 -8.20 19.48 4.49
CA ASP A 25 -7.25 19.74 3.41
C ASP A 25 -6.93 21.23 3.37
N ASP A 26 -5.68 21.56 3.67
CA ASP A 26 -5.21 22.94 3.76
C ASP A 26 -4.24 23.31 2.62
N ARG A 27 -4.17 22.53 1.53
CA ARG A 27 -3.23 22.77 0.42
C ARG A 27 -3.27 24.17 -0.16
N TYR A 28 -4.44 24.79 -0.19
CA TYR A 28 -4.63 26.17 -0.65
C TYR A 28 -3.88 27.22 0.22
N LEU A 29 -3.37 26.82 1.38
CA LEU A 29 -2.54 27.61 2.29
C LEU A 29 -1.06 27.20 2.24
N SER A 30 -0.62 26.43 1.23
CA SER A 30 0.72 25.82 1.17
C SER A 30 1.02 24.89 2.36
N ARG A 31 0.00 24.19 2.84
CA ARG A 31 0.06 23.22 3.95
C ARG A 31 -0.15 21.79 3.42
N PRO A 32 0.08 20.74 4.23
CA PRO A 32 -0.07 19.37 3.78
C PRO A 32 -1.44 19.07 3.16
N SER A 33 -1.44 18.21 2.14
CA SER A 33 -2.63 17.44 1.76
C SER A 33 -2.93 16.49 2.90
N ARG A 34 -4.09 16.65 3.54
CA ARG A 34 -4.57 15.73 4.57
C ARG A 34 -5.73 14.91 4.01
N THR A 35 -6.51 14.32 4.91
CA THR A 35 -7.59 13.42 4.56
C THR A 35 -8.81 14.08 3.94
N GLY A 36 -8.97 15.40 4.04
CA GLY A 36 -10.16 16.11 3.54
C GLY A 36 -11.40 15.88 4.41
N LEU A 37 -11.25 15.25 5.58
CA LEU A 37 -12.32 15.04 6.53
C LEU A 37 -12.72 16.35 7.24
N THR A 38 -14.02 16.58 7.43
CA THR A 38 -14.53 17.82 8.06
C THR A 38 -14.39 17.86 9.58
N ARG A 39 -13.89 16.78 10.19
CA ARG A 39 -13.66 16.64 11.64
C ARG A 39 -12.23 16.20 11.92
N ARG A 40 -11.83 16.29 13.19
CA ARG A 40 -10.60 15.63 13.65
C ARG A 40 -10.74 14.11 13.62
N HIS A 41 -9.61 13.44 13.43
CA HIS A 41 -9.53 12.00 13.60
C HIS A 41 -9.65 11.60 15.07
N ALA A 42 -10.17 10.41 15.30
CA ALA A 42 -10.47 9.87 16.61
C ALA A 42 -10.09 8.37 16.68
N PRO A 43 -10.02 7.77 17.88
CA PRO A 43 -9.64 6.36 18.04
C PRO A 43 -10.51 5.40 17.22
N GLU A 44 -11.80 5.73 17.06
CA GLU A 44 -12.77 4.95 16.28
C GLU A 44 -12.38 4.83 14.79
N ASP A 45 -11.57 5.75 14.27
CA ASP A 45 -11.06 5.70 12.89
C ASP A 45 -9.98 4.62 12.69
N TYR A 46 -9.27 4.24 13.76
CA TYR A 46 -8.34 3.11 13.76
C TYR A 46 -9.07 1.79 14.01
N ILE A 47 -10.04 1.81 14.94
CA ILE A 47 -10.82 0.61 15.30
C ILE A 47 -11.55 0.05 14.08
N VAL A 48 -12.13 0.90 13.23
CA VAL A 48 -12.81 0.43 12.01
C VAL A 48 -11.86 -0.27 11.04
N LEU A 49 -10.61 0.19 10.89
CA LEU A 49 -9.62 -0.49 10.06
C LEU A 49 -9.27 -1.87 10.63
N ASN A 50 -9.12 -1.99 11.95
CA ASN A 50 -8.93 -3.29 12.61
C ASN A 50 -10.10 -4.24 12.34
N GLU A 51 -11.34 -3.77 12.52
CA GLU A 51 -12.52 -4.62 12.36
C GLU A 51 -12.75 -5.03 10.90
N VAL A 52 -12.50 -4.13 9.93
CA VAL A 52 -12.53 -4.49 8.50
C VAL A 52 -11.47 -5.54 8.19
N GLY A 53 -10.22 -5.32 8.61
CA GLY A 53 -9.11 -6.25 8.38
C GLY A 53 -9.39 -7.62 9.01
N LYS A 54 -9.94 -7.65 10.23
CA LYS A 54 -10.37 -8.86 10.91
C LYS A 54 -11.46 -9.60 10.15
N ALA A 55 -12.48 -8.89 9.68
CA ALA A 55 -13.61 -9.48 8.97
C ALA A 55 -13.21 -10.16 7.65
N ILE A 56 -12.16 -9.68 6.99
CA ILE A 56 -11.64 -10.26 5.74
C ILE A 56 -10.37 -11.12 5.93
N GLY A 57 -9.87 -11.25 7.16
CA GLY A 57 -8.67 -12.02 7.47
C GLY A 57 -7.36 -11.42 6.92
N GLN A 58 -7.27 -10.09 6.80
CA GLN A 58 -6.14 -9.38 6.22
C GLN A 58 -5.59 -8.30 7.17
N LYS A 59 -4.26 -8.23 7.28
CA LYS A 59 -3.59 -7.05 7.83
C LYS A 59 -3.59 -5.94 6.78
N ILE A 60 -4.32 -4.87 7.06
CA ILE A 60 -4.41 -3.70 6.19
C ILE A 60 -3.12 -2.91 6.30
N MET A 61 -2.47 -2.66 5.16
CA MET A 61 -1.30 -1.80 5.09
C MET A 61 -1.74 -0.35 5.29
N CYS A 62 -1.24 0.28 6.35
CA CYS A 62 -1.58 1.64 6.76
C CYS A 62 -0.31 2.50 6.76
N PRO A 63 0.01 3.17 5.63
CA PRO A 63 1.04 4.19 5.59
C PRO A 63 0.74 5.30 6.59
N LEU A 64 1.65 5.48 7.55
CA LEU A 64 1.54 6.46 8.62
C LEU A 64 2.17 7.79 8.22
N VAL A 65 1.46 8.89 8.52
CA VAL A 65 2.01 10.25 8.57
C VAL A 65 2.12 10.68 10.02
N LEU A 66 3.31 11.08 10.47
CA LEU A 66 3.58 11.27 11.90
C LEU A 66 3.85 12.71 12.34
N GLY A 67 3.91 13.69 11.45
CA GLY A 67 4.28 15.06 11.83
C GLY A 67 3.34 15.70 12.84
N GLU A 68 2.04 15.41 12.79
CA GLU A 68 1.09 15.95 13.79
C GLU A 68 1.17 15.27 15.16
N TRP A 69 1.93 14.18 15.27
CA TRP A 69 2.23 13.47 16.51
C TRP A 69 3.38 14.12 17.28
N ASP A 70 3.99 15.18 16.77
CA ASP A 70 5.17 15.80 17.38
C ASP A 70 4.88 16.49 18.72
N LYS A 71 4.80 15.70 19.80
CA LYS A 71 4.54 16.18 21.17
C LYS A 71 5.72 16.91 21.81
N ASP A 72 6.91 16.77 21.24
CA ASP A 72 8.16 17.31 21.78
C ASP A 72 8.75 18.42 20.88
N ASN A 73 8.02 18.84 19.84
CA ASN A 73 8.47 19.83 18.84
C ASN A 73 9.81 19.47 18.18
N ILE A 74 10.03 18.18 17.92
CA ILE A 74 11.20 17.62 17.22
C ILE A 74 11.38 18.26 15.84
N LEU A 75 10.29 18.63 15.16
CA LEU A 75 10.35 19.20 13.81
C LEU A 75 10.63 20.72 13.81
N ARG A 76 10.79 21.34 14.98
CA ARG A 76 11.13 22.76 15.08
C ARG A 76 12.56 22.99 14.58
N GLY A 77 12.68 23.86 13.59
CA GLY A 77 13.94 24.18 12.92
C GLY A 77 14.25 23.28 11.72
N GLU A 78 13.43 22.25 11.47
CA GLU A 78 13.66 21.30 10.37
C GLU A 78 13.24 21.89 9.02
N ILE A 79 14.20 22.47 8.33
CA ILE A 79 14.03 23.09 7.01
C ILE A 79 13.62 22.02 5.99
N GLY A 80 12.61 22.34 5.18
CA GLY A 80 12.11 21.49 4.10
C GLY A 80 11.24 20.31 4.53
N VAL A 81 10.97 20.17 5.83
CA VAL A 81 10.10 19.12 6.39
C VAL A 81 8.73 19.68 6.77
N THR A 82 8.66 20.92 7.25
CA THR A 82 7.40 21.54 7.72
C THR A 82 7.11 22.85 6.99
N PHE A 83 5.83 23.25 7.01
CA PHE A 83 5.37 24.52 6.43
C PHE A 83 5.63 25.75 7.33
N ASP A 84 6.17 25.56 8.54
CA ASP A 84 6.53 26.65 9.45
C ASP A 84 7.68 26.23 10.37
N PRO A 85 8.89 26.02 9.81
CA PRO A 85 9.99 25.43 10.56
C PRO A 85 10.42 26.28 11.76
N LYS A 86 10.28 27.61 11.69
CA LYS A 86 10.70 28.53 12.76
C LYS A 86 9.74 28.53 13.95
N ASN A 87 8.44 28.47 13.69
CA ASN A 87 7.43 28.58 14.74
C ASN A 87 6.70 27.26 15.01
N TRP A 88 7.18 26.13 14.46
CA TRP A 88 6.59 24.82 14.67
C TRP A 88 6.39 24.52 16.16
N ASP A 89 5.13 24.54 16.59
CA ASP A 89 4.71 24.24 17.94
C ASP A 89 3.50 23.31 17.90
N ARG A 90 3.78 22.03 17.64
CA ARG A 90 2.75 21.00 17.64
C ARG A 90 2.41 20.54 19.05
N ALA A 91 3.36 20.57 19.98
CA ALA A 91 3.16 20.19 21.37
C ALA A 91 2.00 20.96 22.04
N SER A 92 1.88 22.27 21.81
CA SER A 92 0.80 23.09 22.38
C SER A 92 -0.56 22.89 21.69
N LEU A 93 -0.55 22.40 20.45
CA LEU A 93 -1.75 22.20 19.62
C LEU A 93 -2.29 20.77 19.66
N LEU A 94 -1.52 19.84 20.23
CA LEU A 94 -1.84 18.43 20.32
C LEU A 94 -2.67 18.14 21.56
N ASP A 95 -3.88 17.62 21.37
CA ASP A 95 -4.64 17.02 22.46
C ASP A 95 -3.98 15.68 22.84
N LEU A 96 -3.14 15.70 23.87
CA LEU A 96 -2.39 14.52 24.31
C LEU A 96 -3.30 13.36 24.74
N LYS A 97 -4.49 13.63 25.30
CA LYS A 97 -5.41 12.57 25.71
C LYS A 97 -6.04 11.89 24.50
N LEU A 98 -6.44 12.68 23.51
CA LEU A 98 -6.94 12.14 22.25
C LEU A 98 -5.86 11.34 21.53
N ALA A 99 -4.66 11.91 21.40
CA ALA A 99 -3.52 11.27 20.74
C ALA A 99 -3.13 9.94 21.40
N GLN A 100 -3.09 9.90 22.74
CA GLN A 100 -2.84 8.67 23.49
C GLN A 100 -3.89 7.59 23.20
N ARG A 101 -5.18 7.93 23.14
CA ARG A 101 -6.24 6.98 22.80
C ARG A 101 -6.14 6.48 21.35
N CYS A 102 -5.76 7.35 20.41
CA CYS A 102 -5.52 6.95 19.01
C CYS A 102 -4.32 5.99 18.93
N PHE A 103 -3.23 6.29 19.64
CA PHE A 103 -2.07 5.41 19.75
C PHE A 103 -2.46 4.03 20.29
N GLU A 104 -3.20 3.98 21.40
CA GLU A 104 -3.65 2.72 22.01
C GLU A 104 -4.54 1.90 21.05
N ALA A 105 -5.46 2.55 20.35
CA ALA A 105 -6.32 1.89 19.36
C ALA A 105 -5.52 1.34 18.17
N ALA A 106 -4.56 2.11 17.64
CA ALA A 106 -3.71 1.69 16.54
C ALA A 106 -2.76 0.55 16.95
N GLU A 107 -2.11 0.68 18.11
CA GLU A 107 -1.07 -0.27 18.54
C GLU A 107 -1.66 -1.61 18.99
N SER A 108 -2.85 -1.60 19.61
CA SER A 108 -3.56 -2.82 20.02
C SER A 108 -4.19 -3.59 18.86
N SER A 109 -4.34 -2.98 17.69
CA SER A 109 -4.89 -3.62 16.49
C SER A 109 -4.04 -4.81 16.05
N GLU A 110 -4.65 -5.95 15.73
CA GLU A 110 -3.93 -7.11 15.15
C GLU A 110 -3.88 -7.05 13.62
N TYR A 111 -4.76 -6.24 13.03
CA TYR A 111 -5.03 -6.19 11.60
C TYR A 111 -4.61 -4.86 10.94
N ILE A 112 -3.90 -4.00 11.67
CA ILE A 112 -3.18 -2.85 11.10
C ILE A 112 -1.70 -3.21 10.97
N GLU A 113 -1.19 -3.07 9.76
CA GLU A 113 0.23 -3.18 9.42
C GLU A 113 0.77 -1.80 9.02
N TYR A 114 1.66 -1.23 9.84
CA TYR A 114 2.19 0.10 9.55
C TYR A 114 3.16 0.10 8.36
N ALA A 115 3.08 1.18 7.59
CA ALA A 115 4.04 1.54 6.58
C ALA A 115 4.52 2.98 6.79
N VAL A 116 5.65 3.36 6.20
CA VAL A 116 6.08 4.76 6.19
C VAL A 116 5.30 5.50 5.09
N HIS A 117 4.68 6.63 5.45
CA HIS A 117 4.08 7.60 4.51
C HIS A 117 4.72 8.99 4.58
N GLY A 118 5.78 9.14 5.37
CA GLY A 118 6.47 10.40 5.56
C GLY A 118 6.08 11.15 6.83
N VAL A 119 6.65 12.33 7.01
CA VAL A 119 6.44 13.19 8.17
C VAL A 119 5.24 14.12 7.94
N LEU A 120 5.15 14.80 6.79
CA LEU A 120 4.10 15.80 6.52
C LEU A 120 3.67 15.86 5.05
N HIS A 121 3.77 14.73 4.33
CA HIS A 121 3.34 14.55 2.93
C HIS A 121 4.21 15.27 1.89
N GLY A 122 4.61 16.50 2.18
CA GLY A 122 5.28 17.41 1.25
C GLY A 122 6.76 17.63 1.51
N ASN A 123 7.41 18.18 0.49
CA ASN A 123 8.69 18.85 0.60
C ASN A 123 8.46 20.36 0.59
N TYR A 124 9.15 21.10 1.46
CA TYR A 124 8.97 22.53 1.68
C TYR A 124 10.27 23.30 1.41
N ASP A 125 10.19 24.61 1.21
CA ASP A 125 11.38 25.48 1.19
C ASP A 125 11.71 26.01 2.60
N ALA A 126 12.70 26.92 2.68
CA ALA A 126 13.14 27.50 3.95
C ALA A 126 12.13 28.48 4.56
N GLU A 127 11.22 29.00 3.74
CA GLU A 127 10.13 29.88 4.10
C GLU A 127 8.86 29.11 4.50
N GLY A 128 8.85 27.78 4.33
CA GLY A 128 7.72 26.91 4.66
C GLY A 128 6.69 26.79 3.54
N LYS A 129 7.01 27.25 2.32
CA LYS A 129 6.16 27.07 1.15
C LYS A 129 6.36 25.67 0.59
N GLN A 130 5.26 24.99 0.27
CA GLN A 130 5.31 23.65 -0.30
C GLN A 130 5.88 23.67 -1.72
N ILE A 131 6.93 22.88 -1.95
CA ILE A 131 7.58 22.69 -3.26
C ILE A 131 6.91 21.54 -4.02
N THR A 132 6.62 20.43 -3.32
CA THR A 132 5.95 19.26 -3.90
C THR A 132 5.17 18.50 -2.82
N GLU A 133 4.14 17.78 -3.22
CA GLU A 133 3.39 16.86 -2.36
C GLU A 133 4.05 15.47 -2.25
N LEU A 134 5.29 15.34 -2.72
CA LEU A 134 6.11 14.12 -2.64
C LEU A 134 7.35 14.37 -1.77
N GLU A 135 7.25 14.00 -0.50
CA GLU A 135 8.24 14.32 0.54
C GLU A 135 9.69 13.93 0.22
N CYS A 136 9.94 12.86 -0.52
CA CYS A 136 11.29 12.39 -0.89
C CYS A 136 11.78 12.90 -2.27
N PHE A 137 11.04 13.83 -2.88
CA PHE A 137 11.31 14.33 -4.22
C PHE A 137 11.51 15.85 -4.21
N LYS A 138 12.16 16.36 -5.24
CA LYS A 138 12.42 17.78 -5.45
C LYS A 138 12.36 18.12 -6.93
N CYS A 139 12.20 19.40 -7.23
CA CYS A 139 12.23 19.90 -8.60
C CYS A 139 13.64 19.85 -9.16
N LYS A 140 13.76 19.48 -10.44
CA LYS A 140 15.04 19.47 -11.18
C LYS A 140 15.58 20.88 -11.41
N ASP A 141 14.66 21.82 -11.64
CA ASP A 141 14.96 23.24 -11.82
C ASP A 141 14.58 24.00 -10.56
N LYS A 142 15.55 24.74 -10.00
CA LYS A 142 15.39 25.51 -8.77
C LYS A 142 14.75 26.88 -9.03
N ASP A 143 14.72 27.34 -10.27
CA ASP A 143 14.25 28.67 -10.65
C ASP A 143 12.77 28.69 -11.04
N ILE A 144 12.12 27.53 -11.07
CA ILE A 144 10.68 27.42 -11.37
C ILE A 144 9.92 27.40 -10.05
N ASP A 145 9.06 28.40 -9.85
CA ASP A 145 8.10 28.41 -8.76
C ASP A 145 6.98 27.40 -9.05
N TYR A 146 6.99 26.29 -8.31
CA TYR A 146 6.01 25.20 -8.45
C TYR A 146 4.79 25.34 -7.54
N SER A 147 4.63 26.46 -6.80
CA SER A 147 3.38 26.65 -6.05
C SER A 147 2.20 26.76 -7.01
N GLY A 148 1.41 25.70 -7.09
CA GLY A 148 0.15 25.68 -7.82
C GLY A 148 -0.05 24.53 -8.80
N TYR A 149 0.92 23.63 -9.03
CA TYR A 149 0.71 22.49 -9.94
C TYR A 149 0.51 21.14 -9.21
N ILE A 150 -0.77 20.75 -9.17
CA ILE A 150 -1.38 19.56 -8.53
C ILE A 150 -1.25 18.28 -9.41
N ASN A 151 -0.43 18.28 -10.46
CA ASN A 151 -0.34 17.13 -11.38
C ASN A 151 1.08 16.55 -11.46
N ASN A 152 1.57 15.99 -10.34
CA ASN A 152 2.75 15.09 -10.26
C ASN A 152 4.03 15.48 -11.03
N GLY A 153 4.16 16.74 -11.47
CA GLY A 153 5.31 17.30 -12.16
C GLY A 153 5.96 16.35 -13.16
N ASP A 154 5.20 15.71 -14.04
CA ASP A 154 5.75 14.76 -15.02
C ASP A 154 6.88 15.44 -15.82
N GLY A 155 8.11 14.94 -15.67
CA GLY A 155 9.34 15.46 -16.28
C GLY A 155 10.21 16.29 -15.34
N LEU A 156 9.63 16.83 -14.28
CA LEU A 156 10.15 17.98 -13.52
C LEU A 156 10.65 17.62 -12.12
N LEU A 157 10.27 16.46 -11.60
CA LEU A 157 10.73 15.96 -10.30
C LEU A 157 11.88 14.96 -10.44
N THR A 158 12.76 14.97 -9.44
CA THR A 158 13.82 13.99 -9.20
C THR A 158 13.81 13.61 -7.72
N THR A 159 14.40 12.48 -7.37
CA THR A 159 14.62 12.14 -5.95
C THR A 159 15.55 13.16 -5.28
N GLN A 160 15.33 13.36 -3.99
CA GLN A 160 16.28 14.04 -3.11
C GLN A 160 17.57 13.22 -2.97
N SER A 161 18.62 13.82 -2.41
CA SER A 161 19.85 13.09 -2.11
C SER A 161 19.59 12.01 -1.07
N GLU A 162 20.46 11.00 -1.01
CA GLU A 162 20.34 9.94 -0.01
C GLU A 162 20.36 10.50 1.43
N GLU A 163 21.17 11.53 1.68
CA GLU A 163 21.26 12.22 2.98
C GLU A 163 19.96 12.96 3.33
N GLU A 164 19.39 13.72 2.38
CA GLU A 164 18.11 14.42 2.56
C GLU A 164 16.97 13.43 2.87
N ILE A 165 16.93 12.30 2.17
CA ILE A 165 15.92 11.25 2.40
C ILE A 165 16.16 10.56 3.74
N ALA A 166 17.41 10.21 4.06
CA ALA A 166 17.76 9.57 5.33
C ALA A 166 17.37 10.43 6.53
N HIS A 167 17.63 11.74 6.48
CA HIS A 167 17.23 12.68 7.54
C HIS A 167 15.72 12.67 7.79
N ARG A 168 14.90 12.63 6.74
CA ARG A 168 13.42 12.54 6.88
C ARG A 168 12.98 11.23 7.52
N PHE A 169 13.63 10.12 7.16
CA PHE A 169 13.39 8.82 7.79
C PHE A 169 13.80 8.82 9.27
N ASP A 170 14.92 9.45 9.61
CA ASP A 170 15.35 9.62 11.00
C ASP A 170 14.32 10.41 11.80
N LEU A 171 13.78 11.51 11.25
CA LEU A 171 12.70 12.27 11.88
C LEU A 171 11.43 11.44 12.04
N PHE A 172 11.00 10.72 11.00
CA PHE A 172 9.86 9.82 11.05
C PHE A 172 10.00 8.79 12.17
N PHE A 173 11.12 8.06 12.22
CA PHE A 173 11.34 7.04 13.23
C PHE A 173 11.57 7.62 14.62
N LYS A 174 12.11 8.83 14.74
CA LYS A 174 12.20 9.53 16.02
C LYS A 174 10.81 9.86 16.58
N LEU A 175 9.88 10.33 15.74
CA LEU A 175 8.47 10.53 16.12
C LEU A 175 7.79 9.21 16.49
N TYR A 176 8.00 8.17 15.68
CA TYR A 176 7.50 6.82 15.93
C TYR A 176 7.93 6.28 17.31
N ASN A 177 9.22 6.38 17.62
CA ASN A 177 9.80 5.91 18.87
C ASN A 177 9.36 6.75 20.08
N THR A 178 9.12 8.04 19.89
CA THR A 178 8.68 8.98 20.95
C THR A 178 7.28 8.64 21.48
N TRP A 179 6.43 8.01 20.66
CA TRP A 179 5.15 7.46 21.08
C TRP A 179 5.22 6.01 21.58
N GLY A 180 6.35 5.32 21.34
CA GLY A 180 6.55 3.94 21.78
C GLY A 180 5.78 2.93 20.93
N PHE A 181 5.52 3.23 19.65
CA PHE A 181 5.02 2.25 18.71
C PHE A 181 6.02 1.09 18.59
N LYS A 182 5.54 -0.16 18.56
CA LYS A 182 6.40 -1.36 18.60
C LYS A 182 6.25 -2.25 17.38
N LYS A 183 5.20 -2.04 16.57
CA LYS A 183 5.02 -2.82 15.33
C LYS A 183 6.23 -2.64 14.42
N LYS A 184 6.64 -3.71 13.76
CA LYS A 184 7.71 -3.62 12.75
C LYS A 184 7.15 -2.96 11.50
N ILE A 185 7.84 -1.94 11.00
CA ILE A 185 7.55 -1.36 9.68
C ILE A 185 8.43 -2.04 8.66
N ARG A 186 7.82 -2.62 7.62
CA ARG A 186 8.52 -3.29 6.50
C ARG A 186 8.11 -2.75 5.13
N SER A 187 7.23 -1.76 5.11
CA SER A 187 6.61 -1.25 3.90
C SER A 187 6.69 0.27 3.80
N TYR A 188 6.75 0.77 2.58
CA TYR A 188 6.69 2.19 2.25
C TYR A 188 5.64 2.44 1.17
N ALA A 189 4.92 3.54 1.34
CA ALA A 189 4.12 4.15 0.30
C ALA A 189 4.37 5.65 0.33
N ALA A 190 4.71 6.27 -0.80
CA ALA A 190 4.86 7.71 -0.82
C ALA A 190 3.47 8.37 -0.64
N PRO A 191 3.44 9.57 -0.04
CA PRO A 191 2.22 10.38 0.13
C PRO A 191 1.41 10.63 -1.15
N ASN A 192 1.99 10.40 -2.33
CA ASN A 192 1.30 10.51 -3.60
C ASN A 192 1.83 9.49 -4.62
N GLY A 193 1.14 9.41 -5.77
CA GLY A 193 1.65 8.70 -6.94
C GLY A 193 2.99 9.27 -7.40
N LEU A 194 3.89 8.38 -7.80
CA LEU A 194 5.19 8.71 -8.36
C LEU A 194 5.03 9.37 -9.74
N PRO A 195 5.91 10.32 -10.10
CA PRO A 195 5.96 10.90 -11.44
C PRO A 195 6.19 9.82 -12.50
N ARG A 196 5.40 9.83 -13.57
CA ARG A 196 5.36 8.74 -14.57
C ARG A 196 6.66 8.62 -15.37
N ASN A 197 7.41 9.71 -15.44
CA ASN A 197 8.66 9.83 -16.19
C ASN A 197 9.90 9.39 -15.40
N LEU A 198 9.78 9.06 -14.11
CA LEU A 198 10.90 8.51 -13.36
C LEU A 198 11.32 7.18 -13.98
N LYS A 199 12.60 6.87 -13.84
CA LYS A 199 13.18 5.55 -14.11
C LYS A 199 13.56 4.90 -12.79
N SER A 200 13.70 3.58 -12.77
CA SER A 200 14.17 2.84 -11.58
C SER A 200 15.53 3.36 -11.08
N SER A 201 16.41 3.79 -12.00
CA SER A 201 17.68 4.45 -11.68
C SER A 201 17.53 5.76 -10.91
N ASP A 202 16.46 6.52 -11.16
CA ASP A 202 16.20 7.77 -10.46
C ASP A 202 15.73 7.52 -9.02
N MET A 203 15.31 6.29 -8.70
CA MET A 203 14.76 5.90 -7.40
C MET A 203 15.77 5.16 -6.50
N LEU A 204 17.00 4.95 -6.97
CA LEU A 204 18.02 4.20 -6.23
C LEU A 204 18.36 4.82 -4.87
N ALA A 205 18.42 6.16 -4.77
CA ALA A 205 18.67 6.83 -3.50
C ALA A 205 17.57 6.55 -2.47
N LEU A 206 16.29 6.63 -2.89
CA LEU A 206 15.17 6.31 -2.03
C LEU A 206 15.20 4.82 -1.65
N ALA A 207 15.36 3.92 -2.62
CA ALA A 207 15.43 2.48 -2.35
C ALA A 207 16.57 2.10 -1.39
N SER A 208 17.74 2.72 -1.52
CA SER A 208 18.88 2.56 -0.61
C SER A 208 18.51 2.93 0.84
N VAL A 209 17.87 4.09 1.04
CA VAL A 209 17.41 4.51 2.39
C VAL A 209 16.33 3.59 2.93
N LEU A 210 15.35 3.22 2.11
CA LEU A 210 14.29 2.27 2.50
C LEU A 210 14.90 0.97 3.02
N LYS A 211 15.85 0.39 2.27
CA LYS A 211 16.52 -0.87 2.60
C LYS A 211 17.33 -0.77 3.89
N LYS A 212 18.07 0.33 4.09
CA LYS A 212 18.82 0.60 5.34
C LYS A 212 17.91 0.66 6.56
N ASN A 213 16.66 1.06 6.39
CA ASN A 213 15.64 1.11 7.43
C ASN A 213 14.80 -0.18 7.55
N GLY A 214 15.21 -1.27 6.89
CA GLY A 214 14.54 -2.57 6.98
C GLY A 214 13.22 -2.65 6.21
N ILE A 215 12.96 -1.71 5.30
CA ILE A 215 11.82 -1.75 4.37
C ILE A 215 12.14 -2.71 3.23
N THR A 216 11.20 -3.60 2.95
CA THR A 216 11.30 -4.62 1.89
C THR A 216 10.23 -4.49 0.83
N TYR A 217 9.11 -3.82 1.14
CA TYR A 217 7.99 -3.63 0.23
C TYR A 217 7.75 -2.16 -0.06
N TRP A 218 7.69 -1.80 -1.34
CA TRP A 218 7.32 -0.46 -1.76
C TRP A 218 6.05 -0.54 -2.61
N ALA A 219 4.92 -0.09 -2.06
CA ALA A 219 3.67 -0.04 -2.78
C ALA A 219 3.35 1.40 -3.18
N ASN A 220 3.37 1.71 -4.47
CA ASN A 220 3.05 3.05 -5.00
C ASN A 220 2.41 2.98 -6.38
N SER A 221 1.76 4.04 -6.83
CA SER A 221 1.35 4.19 -8.23
C SER A 221 2.43 4.95 -9.00
N TRP A 222 2.97 4.39 -10.06
CA TRP A 222 3.96 5.00 -10.96
C TRP A 222 3.43 5.15 -12.40
N GLY A 223 2.16 4.78 -12.62
CA GLY A 223 1.56 4.79 -13.96
C GLY A 223 2.06 3.62 -14.81
N LYS A 224 2.52 2.56 -14.16
CA LYS A 224 2.82 1.28 -14.80
C LYS A 224 1.52 0.49 -14.97
N PRO A 225 1.49 -0.54 -15.83
CA PRO A 225 0.35 -1.45 -15.90
C PRO A 225 0.04 -2.01 -14.51
N VAL A 226 -1.25 -2.19 -14.21
CA VAL A 226 -1.65 -2.75 -12.91
C VAL A 226 -1.06 -4.16 -12.77
N GLY A 227 -0.59 -4.49 -11.57
CA GLY A 227 0.13 -5.75 -11.30
C GLY A 227 1.61 -5.71 -11.69
N TYR A 228 2.13 -4.57 -12.18
CA TYR A 228 3.54 -4.40 -12.42
C TYR A 228 4.35 -4.51 -11.12
N THR A 229 5.48 -5.22 -11.20
CA THR A 229 6.44 -5.37 -10.13
C THR A 229 7.87 -5.33 -10.66
N GLU A 230 8.78 -4.80 -9.86
CA GLU A 230 10.21 -4.76 -10.15
C GLU A 230 11.00 -4.80 -8.83
N PHE A 231 12.24 -5.27 -8.88
CA PHE A 231 13.19 -5.12 -7.79
C PHE A 231 14.05 -3.86 -7.99
N ILE A 232 13.95 -2.90 -7.06
CA ILE A 232 14.71 -1.66 -7.08
C ILE A 232 15.65 -1.68 -5.87
N ASP A 233 16.96 -1.80 -6.11
CA ASP A 233 17.98 -2.05 -5.08
C ASP A 233 17.65 -3.22 -4.13
N GLY A 234 16.98 -4.25 -4.65
CA GLY A 234 16.56 -5.44 -3.89
C GLY A 234 15.30 -5.24 -3.04
N ILE A 235 14.62 -4.10 -3.15
CA ILE A 235 13.26 -3.87 -2.61
C ILE A 235 12.23 -4.27 -3.65
N LEU A 236 11.19 -4.98 -3.23
CA LEU A 236 10.06 -5.31 -4.10
C LEU A 236 9.14 -4.11 -4.27
N TYR A 237 9.16 -3.50 -5.46
CA TYR A 237 8.20 -2.50 -5.87
C TYR A 237 6.92 -3.17 -6.38
N MET A 238 5.76 -2.70 -5.94
CA MET A 238 4.44 -3.17 -6.37
C MET A 238 3.58 -1.98 -6.80
N GLU A 239 3.09 -2.03 -8.03
CA GLU A 239 2.18 -0.99 -8.54
C GLU A 239 0.84 -1.03 -7.81
N LYS A 240 0.48 0.09 -7.19
CA LYS A 240 -0.84 0.34 -6.61
C LYS A 240 -1.86 0.61 -7.71
N CYS A 241 -3.03 -0.02 -7.59
CA CYS A 241 -4.20 0.26 -8.41
C CYS A 241 -5.24 1.09 -7.64
N CYS A 242 -5.90 2.02 -8.31
CA CYS A 242 -6.99 2.84 -7.75
C CYS A 242 -8.37 2.29 -8.15
N ASN A 243 -8.55 0.97 -8.03
CA ASN A 243 -9.66 0.26 -8.67
C ASN A 243 -11.04 0.52 -8.06
N CYS A 244 -11.12 1.01 -6.82
CA CYS A 244 -12.40 1.30 -6.18
C CYS A 244 -13.09 2.54 -6.79
N ARG A 245 -12.38 3.38 -7.57
CA ARG A 245 -12.87 4.66 -8.13
C ARG A 245 -13.54 5.58 -7.10
N ILE A 246 -13.21 5.39 -5.82
CA ILE A 246 -13.70 6.22 -4.74
C ILE A 246 -12.83 7.49 -4.71
N PRO A 247 -13.42 8.69 -4.73
CA PRO A 247 -12.65 9.92 -4.55
C PRO A 247 -11.87 9.90 -3.23
N TRP A 248 -10.64 10.41 -3.25
CA TRP A 248 -9.75 10.38 -2.07
C TRP A 248 -10.39 11.02 -0.83
N ASN A 249 -11.14 12.10 -1.00
CA ASN A 249 -11.81 12.83 0.08
C ASN A 249 -13.22 12.30 0.41
N ALA A 250 -13.66 11.21 -0.23
CA ALA A 250 -14.99 10.67 0.02
C ALA A 250 -15.05 10.05 1.43
N CYS A 251 -16.03 10.50 2.21
CA CYS A 251 -16.38 10.00 3.54
C CYS A 251 -17.86 9.58 3.53
N ASP A 252 -18.27 8.75 4.48
CA ASP A 252 -19.62 8.20 4.57
C ASP A 252 -19.99 7.28 3.40
N VAL A 253 -18.97 6.71 2.75
CA VAL A 253 -19.13 5.81 1.61
C VAL A 253 -19.93 4.58 2.01
N ASP A 254 -20.90 4.20 1.18
CA ASP A 254 -21.65 2.96 1.30
C ASP A 254 -21.07 1.92 0.33
N PRO A 255 -20.42 0.84 0.83
CA PRO A 255 -19.76 -0.18 0.01
C PRO A 255 -20.69 -0.95 -0.94
N ASP A 256 -22.00 -0.87 -0.74
CA ASP A 256 -22.98 -1.49 -1.64
C ASP A 256 -23.07 -0.76 -2.99
N TYR A 257 -22.63 0.51 -3.06
CA TYR A 257 -22.62 1.31 -4.28
C TYR A 257 -21.21 1.49 -4.88
N VAL A 258 -20.19 0.92 -4.23
CA VAL A 258 -18.84 0.90 -4.79
C VAL A 258 -18.82 -0.11 -5.94
N GLN A 259 -18.34 0.33 -7.10
CA GLN A 259 -18.28 -0.51 -8.29
C GLN A 259 -17.33 -1.70 -8.05
N ASP A 260 -17.78 -2.89 -8.42
CA ASP A 260 -16.90 -4.07 -8.46
C ASP A 260 -15.75 -3.84 -9.45
N PHE A 261 -14.63 -4.53 -9.24
CA PHE A 261 -13.51 -4.46 -10.16
C PHE A 261 -13.92 -5.00 -11.53
N VAL A 262 -13.54 -4.27 -12.57
CA VAL A 262 -13.97 -4.58 -13.94
C VAL A 262 -13.20 -5.80 -14.43
N LYS A 263 -13.93 -6.81 -14.94
CA LYS A 263 -13.38 -8.08 -15.48
C LYS A 263 -12.65 -7.93 -16.82
N GLU A 264 -12.71 -6.76 -17.45
CA GLU A 264 -12.58 -6.63 -18.90
C GLU A 264 -11.14 -6.74 -19.43
N THR A 265 -10.12 -6.55 -18.59
CA THR A 265 -8.73 -6.83 -19.00
C THR A 265 -7.90 -7.42 -17.85
N ASP A 266 -7.01 -8.37 -18.16
CA ASP A 266 -6.03 -8.92 -17.21
C ASP A 266 -5.11 -7.83 -16.60
N SER A 267 -5.08 -6.65 -17.22
CA SER A 267 -4.27 -5.50 -16.82
C SER A 267 -4.96 -4.55 -15.84
N ASP A 268 -6.11 -4.90 -15.25
CA ASP A 268 -6.84 -4.04 -14.32
C ASP A 268 -6.87 -4.55 -12.87
N THR A 269 -6.38 -5.74 -12.56
CA THR A 269 -6.45 -6.31 -11.19
C THR A 269 -5.08 -6.31 -10.49
N GLY A 270 -4.88 -5.36 -9.57
CA GLY A 270 -3.56 -5.08 -8.97
C GLY A 270 -3.31 -5.78 -7.65
N THR A 271 -2.03 -5.97 -7.33
CA THR A 271 -1.58 -6.58 -6.07
C THR A 271 -1.93 -5.69 -4.89
N VAL A 272 -1.79 -4.38 -5.04
CA VAL A 272 -2.11 -3.44 -3.97
C VAL A 272 -3.23 -2.54 -4.43
N MET A 273 -4.36 -2.56 -3.71
CA MET A 273 -5.43 -1.59 -3.90
C MET A 273 -5.20 -0.39 -3.01
N SER A 274 -5.06 0.78 -3.63
CA SER A 274 -4.99 2.06 -2.94
C SER A 274 -6.39 2.53 -2.57
N THR A 275 -6.54 2.94 -1.32
CA THR A 275 -7.72 3.61 -0.78
C THR A 275 -7.25 4.73 0.14
N HIS A 276 -8.14 5.66 0.45
CA HIS A 276 -7.85 6.74 1.39
C HIS A 276 -8.54 6.48 2.73
N TRP A 277 -7.93 6.90 3.83
CA TRP A 277 -8.48 6.64 5.17
C TRP A 277 -9.96 7.04 5.34
N PRO A 278 -10.42 8.25 4.93
CA PRO A 278 -11.83 8.67 4.95
C PRO A 278 -12.81 7.75 4.26
N ASN A 279 -12.37 6.98 3.27
CA ASN A 279 -13.27 6.10 2.52
C ASN A 279 -13.93 5.09 3.46
N PHE A 280 -13.26 4.70 4.54
CA PHE A 280 -13.78 3.79 5.56
C PHE A 280 -14.51 4.50 6.72
N LEU A 281 -14.49 5.83 6.76
CA LEU A 281 -14.96 6.61 7.89
C LEU A 281 -16.35 7.17 7.65
N ARG A 282 -17.07 7.41 8.74
CA ARG A 282 -18.34 8.14 8.77
C ARG A 282 -18.10 9.55 9.30
N PHE A 283 -19.02 10.47 8.97
CA PHE A 283 -18.94 11.84 9.50
C PHE A 283 -18.97 11.86 11.04
N ASN A 284 -19.75 10.97 11.66
CA ASN A 284 -19.69 10.71 13.09
C ASN A 284 -18.83 9.47 13.35
N ALA A 285 -17.68 9.65 14.00
CA ALA A 285 -16.71 8.59 14.27
C ALA A 285 -17.32 7.39 15.04
N GLN A 286 -18.30 7.64 15.92
CA GLN A 286 -19.00 6.58 16.68
C GLN A 286 -19.79 5.61 15.78
N ASN A 287 -20.08 6.03 14.54
CA ASN A 287 -20.80 5.23 13.57
C ASN A 287 -19.87 4.45 12.63
N ASN A 288 -18.54 4.58 12.74
CA ASN A 288 -17.60 3.94 11.79
C ASN A 288 -17.83 2.42 11.68
N LEU A 289 -18.21 1.76 12.77
CA LEU A 289 -18.43 0.32 12.80
C LEU A 289 -19.69 -0.14 12.03
N GLN A 290 -20.62 0.76 11.68
CA GLN A 290 -21.88 0.40 11.02
C GLN A 290 -21.69 -0.23 9.63
N ASN A 291 -20.58 0.09 8.94
CA ASN A 291 -20.32 -0.38 7.58
C ASN A 291 -19.25 -1.48 7.49
N VAL A 292 -18.77 -2.03 8.61
CA VAL A 292 -17.72 -3.06 8.61
C VAL A 292 -18.16 -4.28 7.79
N ASP A 293 -19.37 -4.80 8.04
CA ASP A 293 -19.88 -5.97 7.31
C ASP A 293 -20.07 -5.70 5.82
N LYS A 294 -20.46 -4.46 5.46
CA LYS A 294 -20.59 -4.06 4.05
C LYS A 294 -19.24 -3.99 3.35
N TRP A 295 -18.22 -3.46 4.01
CA TRP A 295 -16.85 -3.45 3.49
C TRP A 295 -16.31 -4.88 3.33
N ALA A 296 -16.52 -5.73 4.32
CA ALA A 296 -16.14 -7.14 4.25
C ALA A 296 -16.86 -7.86 3.09
N ALA A 297 -18.16 -7.63 2.93
CA ALA A 297 -18.93 -8.15 1.80
C ALA A 297 -18.40 -7.63 0.46
N PHE A 298 -18.07 -6.33 0.35
CA PHE A 298 -17.47 -5.76 -0.85
C PHE A 298 -16.17 -6.48 -1.23
N PHE A 299 -15.22 -6.64 -0.31
CA PHE A 299 -13.96 -7.32 -0.60
C PHE A 299 -14.14 -8.81 -0.92
N LYS A 300 -15.06 -9.49 -0.21
CA LYS A 300 -15.40 -10.87 -0.53
C LYS A 300 -16.01 -11.02 -1.93
N ARG A 301 -16.81 -10.05 -2.40
CA ARG A 301 -17.27 -10.06 -3.80
C ARG A 301 -16.11 -9.90 -4.78
N GLN A 302 -15.10 -9.08 -4.44
CA GLN A 302 -13.93 -8.92 -5.31
C GLN A 302 -13.11 -10.22 -5.42
N SER A 303 -13.04 -11.03 -4.36
CA SER A 303 -12.36 -12.34 -4.43
C SER A 303 -13.11 -13.39 -5.26
N GLU A 304 -14.36 -13.16 -5.65
CA GLU A 304 -15.07 -14.02 -6.62
C GLU A 304 -14.67 -13.74 -8.08
N ILE A 305 -13.72 -12.83 -8.32
CA ILE A 305 -13.19 -12.54 -9.65
C ILE A 305 -12.05 -13.51 -9.96
N PHE A 306 -12.16 -14.24 -11.07
CA PHE A 306 -11.14 -15.20 -11.50
C PHE A 306 -9.79 -14.53 -11.76
N GLY A 307 -8.79 -14.89 -10.96
CA GLY A 307 -7.46 -14.27 -10.97
C GLY A 307 -7.21 -13.27 -9.84
N LEU A 308 -8.14 -13.15 -8.89
CA LEU A 308 -7.97 -12.36 -7.67
C LEU A 308 -8.14 -13.23 -6.43
N MET A 309 -7.37 -12.91 -5.39
CA MET A 309 -7.55 -13.46 -4.04
C MET A 309 -7.23 -12.40 -3.00
N ILE A 310 -7.81 -12.47 -1.80
CA ILE A 310 -7.45 -11.56 -0.70
C ILE A 310 -6.10 -11.98 -0.11
N SER A 311 -5.16 -11.03 0.05
CA SER A 311 -3.90 -11.30 0.74
C SER A 311 -4.09 -11.37 2.25
N LYS A 312 -3.22 -12.09 2.96
CA LYS A 312 -3.19 -12.10 4.43
C LYS A 312 -2.47 -10.87 5.01
N ASP A 313 -1.41 -10.45 4.35
CA ASP A 313 -0.58 -9.29 4.69
C ASP A 313 0.28 -8.90 3.47
N ILE A 314 1.10 -7.85 3.61
CA ILE A 314 1.94 -7.37 2.51
C ILE A 314 2.98 -8.41 2.05
N ALA A 315 3.46 -9.30 2.93
CA ALA A 315 4.44 -10.30 2.55
C ALA A 315 3.83 -11.42 1.71
N PHE A 316 2.62 -11.85 2.09
CA PHE A 316 1.81 -12.73 1.26
C PHE A 316 1.56 -12.11 -0.11
N ALA A 317 1.15 -10.84 -0.14
CA ALA A 317 0.89 -10.12 -1.38
C ALA A 317 2.15 -10.02 -2.25
N GLY A 318 3.30 -9.68 -1.66
CA GLY A 318 4.59 -9.59 -2.34
C GLY A 318 5.04 -10.92 -2.93
N SER A 319 4.99 -12.01 -2.16
CA SER A 319 5.33 -13.35 -2.66
C SER A 319 4.48 -13.73 -3.86
N GLN A 320 3.16 -13.56 -3.75
CA GLN A 320 2.24 -13.92 -4.83
C GLN A 320 2.39 -12.99 -6.04
N CYS A 321 2.75 -11.72 -5.84
CA CYS A 321 3.07 -10.80 -6.92
C CYS A 321 4.29 -11.27 -7.73
N VAL A 322 5.36 -11.71 -7.05
CA VAL A 322 6.55 -12.26 -7.72
C VAL A 322 6.17 -13.47 -8.57
N TYR A 323 5.36 -14.40 -8.03
CA TYR A 323 4.84 -15.52 -8.80
C TYR A 323 4.00 -15.09 -10.00
N HIS A 324 3.05 -14.18 -9.79
CA HIS A 324 2.16 -13.70 -10.84
C HIS A 324 2.94 -13.08 -12.01
N THR A 325 3.97 -12.29 -11.71
CA THR A 325 4.72 -11.56 -12.73
C THR A 325 5.78 -12.40 -13.44
N TYR A 326 6.50 -13.26 -12.73
CA TYR A 326 7.68 -13.95 -13.28
C TYR A 326 7.46 -15.42 -13.62
N SER A 327 6.32 -16.02 -13.27
CA SER A 327 6.05 -17.41 -13.66
C SER A 327 5.64 -17.51 -15.13
N LYS A 328 6.00 -18.62 -15.77
CA LYS A 328 5.57 -18.95 -17.14
C LYS A 328 4.63 -20.14 -17.09
N ILE A 329 3.44 -19.99 -17.69
CA ILE A 329 2.44 -21.06 -17.77
C ILE A 329 2.39 -21.58 -19.21
N ASP A 330 2.59 -22.88 -19.36
CA ASP A 330 2.37 -23.61 -20.61
C ASP A 330 1.25 -24.66 -20.42
N CYS A 331 0.38 -24.79 -21.40
CA CYS A 331 -0.80 -25.64 -21.32
C CYS A 331 -0.91 -26.53 -22.55
N SER A 332 -1.10 -27.82 -22.30
CA SER A 332 -1.44 -28.86 -23.30
C SER A 332 -2.68 -29.63 -22.83
N ASP A 333 -3.29 -30.45 -23.67
CA ASP A 333 -4.62 -31.04 -23.46
C ASP A 333 -4.93 -31.64 -22.08
N LYS A 334 -3.93 -32.17 -21.36
CA LYS A 334 -4.11 -32.73 -20.00
C LYS A 334 -3.05 -32.28 -18.99
N LYS A 335 -2.24 -31.28 -19.35
CA LYS A 335 -1.07 -30.92 -18.56
C LYS A 335 -0.84 -29.42 -18.56
N ILE A 336 -0.70 -28.89 -17.35
CA ILE A 336 -0.32 -27.52 -17.08
C ILE A 336 1.10 -27.55 -16.52
N LYS A 337 2.01 -26.80 -17.14
CA LYS A 337 3.38 -26.61 -16.64
C LYS A 337 3.53 -25.18 -16.16
N ILE A 338 4.01 -25.00 -14.94
CA ILE A 338 4.33 -23.71 -14.34
C ILE A 338 5.82 -23.68 -14.05
N ASP A 339 6.54 -22.80 -14.73
CA ASP A 339 7.97 -22.56 -14.53
C ASP A 339 8.16 -21.29 -13.69
N ILE A 340 8.76 -21.45 -12.51
CA ILE A 340 9.02 -20.39 -11.54
C ILE A 340 10.51 -20.05 -11.41
N SER A 341 11.36 -20.50 -12.35
CA SER A 341 12.81 -20.28 -12.31
C SER A 341 13.16 -18.79 -12.21
N ASP A 342 12.50 -17.95 -13.01
CA ASP A 342 12.69 -16.48 -12.98
C ASP A 342 12.26 -15.88 -11.63
N CYS A 343 11.27 -16.47 -10.95
CA CYS A 343 10.85 -16.04 -9.61
C CYS A 343 11.96 -16.29 -8.59
N ILE A 344 12.60 -17.45 -8.66
CA ILE A 344 13.69 -17.84 -7.77
C ILE A 344 14.94 -17.02 -8.07
N GLU A 345 15.28 -16.81 -9.34
CA GLU A 345 16.42 -15.99 -9.73
C GLU A 345 16.30 -14.54 -9.23
N LYS A 346 15.12 -13.93 -9.42
CA LYS A 346 14.92 -12.49 -9.16
C LYS A 346 14.47 -12.17 -7.73
N GLY A 347 13.71 -13.07 -7.10
CA GLY A 347 12.91 -12.75 -5.92
C GLY A 347 12.95 -13.79 -4.81
N LYS A 348 13.97 -14.66 -4.75
CA LYS A 348 14.07 -15.76 -3.78
C LYS A 348 13.71 -15.37 -2.34
N ASP A 349 14.21 -14.24 -1.86
CA ASP A 349 14.03 -13.78 -0.48
C ASP A 349 12.60 -13.32 -0.17
N TYR A 350 11.75 -13.18 -1.19
CA TYR A 350 10.36 -12.77 -1.11
C TYR A 350 9.38 -13.94 -1.28
N LEU A 351 9.86 -15.12 -1.65
CA LEU A 351 9.02 -16.29 -1.89
C LEU A 351 8.68 -16.99 -0.57
N SER A 352 7.40 -17.26 -0.36
CA SER A 352 6.91 -18.04 0.79
C SER A 352 7.19 -19.55 0.67
N GLY A 353 7.55 -20.03 -0.52
CA GLY A 353 7.56 -21.46 -0.85
C GLY A 353 6.17 -22.01 -1.22
N GLU A 354 5.13 -21.17 -1.15
CA GLU A 354 3.75 -21.53 -1.49
C GLU A 354 3.28 -20.67 -2.67
N LEU A 355 2.97 -21.31 -3.80
CA LEU A 355 2.35 -20.70 -4.97
C LEU A 355 0.84 -20.93 -4.93
N TYR A 356 0.04 -19.90 -5.19
CA TYR A 356 -1.41 -20.05 -5.33
C TYR A 356 -1.78 -20.03 -6.82
N VAL A 357 -2.73 -20.88 -7.22
CA VAL A 357 -3.20 -21.03 -8.61
C VAL A 357 -4.72 -21.16 -8.61
N SER A 358 -5.40 -20.36 -9.41
CA SER A 358 -6.85 -20.45 -9.63
C SER A 358 -7.15 -21.26 -10.89
N LEU A 359 -8.01 -22.25 -10.78
CA LEU A 359 -8.48 -23.09 -11.88
C LEU A 359 -10.00 -23.02 -11.99
N LYS A 360 -10.53 -22.82 -13.21
CA LYS A 360 -11.98 -22.89 -13.44
C LYS A 360 -12.53 -24.26 -13.04
N ASN A 361 -13.80 -24.31 -12.65
CA ASN A 361 -14.41 -25.51 -12.07
C ASN A 361 -14.42 -26.75 -12.98
N ASP A 362 -14.28 -26.56 -14.29
CA ASP A 362 -14.16 -27.61 -15.30
C ASP A 362 -12.73 -28.20 -15.42
N VAL A 363 -11.75 -27.62 -14.70
CA VAL A 363 -10.37 -28.10 -14.64
C VAL A 363 -10.07 -28.64 -13.25
N VAL A 364 -10.00 -29.97 -13.14
CA VAL A 364 -9.75 -30.67 -11.88
C VAL A 364 -8.32 -31.23 -11.86
N PRO A 365 -7.47 -30.82 -10.91
CA PRO A 365 -6.15 -31.43 -10.73
C PRO A 365 -6.27 -32.90 -10.34
N ALA A 366 -5.67 -33.78 -11.14
CA ALA A 366 -5.56 -35.21 -10.87
C ALA A 366 -4.26 -35.54 -10.11
N SER A 367 -3.15 -34.90 -10.48
CA SER A 367 -1.85 -35.07 -9.83
C SER A 367 -0.95 -33.85 -10.03
N VAL A 368 0.05 -33.70 -9.17
CA VAL A 368 1.08 -32.66 -9.28
C VAL A 368 2.47 -33.28 -9.14
N SER A 369 3.42 -32.83 -9.97
CA SER A 369 4.86 -33.05 -9.78
C SER A 369 5.55 -31.72 -9.47
N GLY A 370 6.70 -31.78 -8.77
CA GLY A 370 7.42 -30.58 -8.34
C GLY A 370 6.88 -29.92 -7.06
N GLY A 371 5.95 -30.58 -6.34
CA GLY A 371 5.40 -30.09 -5.08
C GLY A 371 4.22 -30.90 -4.57
N THR A 372 3.45 -30.33 -3.64
CA THR A 372 2.13 -30.82 -3.21
C THR A 372 1.06 -29.78 -3.55
N ILE A 373 -0.17 -30.23 -3.85
CA ILE A 373 -1.30 -29.36 -4.17
C ILE A 373 -2.44 -29.62 -3.19
N GLU A 374 -3.02 -28.56 -2.64
CA GLU A 374 -4.20 -28.64 -1.78
C GLU A 374 -5.23 -27.58 -2.17
N LEU A 375 -6.52 -27.89 -1.99
CA LEU A 375 -7.59 -26.91 -2.16
C LEU A 375 -7.45 -25.83 -1.09
N TYR A 376 -7.32 -24.58 -1.52
CA TYR A 376 -7.24 -23.42 -0.62
C TYR A 376 -8.62 -22.79 -0.42
N GLU A 377 -9.32 -22.50 -1.52
CA GLU A 377 -10.61 -21.83 -1.49
C GLU A 377 -11.52 -22.28 -2.65
N THR A 378 -12.83 -22.30 -2.40
CA THR A 378 -13.85 -22.60 -3.42
C THR A 378 -14.66 -21.35 -3.67
N HIS A 379 -14.71 -20.92 -4.93
CA HIS A 379 -15.50 -19.81 -5.41
C HIS A 379 -16.64 -20.33 -6.29
N LYS A 380 -17.53 -19.43 -6.69
CA LYS A 380 -18.67 -19.81 -7.54
C LYS A 380 -18.24 -20.46 -8.86
N ASP A 381 -17.26 -19.86 -9.55
CA ASP A 381 -16.89 -20.22 -10.93
C ASP A 381 -15.50 -20.89 -11.04
N PHE A 382 -14.74 -20.95 -9.94
CA PHE A 382 -13.39 -21.50 -9.91
C PHE A 382 -12.99 -21.97 -8.50
N LYS A 383 -11.87 -22.67 -8.42
CA LYS A 383 -11.21 -23.05 -7.17
C LYS A 383 -9.80 -22.50 -7.16
N THR A 384 -9.34 -22.05 -6.00
CA THR A 384 -7.95 -21.67 -5.78
C THR A 384 -7.26 -22.80 -5.04
N TYR A 385 -6.11 -23.23 -5.55
CA TYR A 385 -5.27 -24.26 -4.98
C TYR A 385 -3.97 -23.65 -4.49
N LYS A 386 -3.45 -24.17 -3.39
CA LYS A 386 -2.13 -23.87 -2.88
C LYS A 386 -1.16 -24.98 -3.30
N ILE A 387 0.00 -24.59 -3.81
CA ILE A 387 1.07 -25.48 -4.22
C ILE A 387 2.30 -25.18 -3.36
N ALA A 388 2.65 -26.10 -2.45
CA ALA A 388 3.94 -26.07 -1.78
C ALA A 388 4.96 -26.72 -2.71
N HIS A 389 5.74 -25.90 -3.41
CA HIS A 389 6.66 -26.39 -4.43
C HIS A 389 8.01 -26.77 -3.83
N THR A 390 8.65 -27.77 -4.44
CA THR A 390 9.99 -28.24 -4.12
C THR A 390 10.90 -28.22 -5.34
N SER A 391 10.43 -27.66 -6.45
CA SER A 391 11.11 -27.58 -7.73
C SER A 391 10.67 -26.32 -8.47
N ASP A 392 11.58 -25.78 -9.27
CA ASP A 392 11.38 -24.60 -10.10
C ASP A 392 10.42 -24.86 -11.27
N VAL A 393 10.07 -26.13 -11.53
CA VAL A 393 9.08 -26.54 -12.51
C VAL A 393 8.02 -27.40 -11.83
N ILE A 394 6.77 -26.96 -11.93
CA ILE A 394 5.59 -27.63 -11.39
C ILE A 394 4.76 -28.13 -12.57
N GLU A 395 4.32 -29.38 -12.52
CA GLU A 395 3.42 -29.92 -13.55
C GLU A 395 2.15 -30.46 -12.91
N ILE A 396 1.01 -29.97 -13.36
CA ILE A 396 -0.32 -30.40 -12.92
C ILE A 396 -0.95 -31.22 -14.05
N THR A 397 -1.28 -32.47 -13.77
CA THR A 397 -2.12 -33.27 -14.66
C THR A 397 -3.58 -33.00 -14.32
N VAL A 398 -4.43 -32.82 -15.32
CA VAL A 398 -5.87 -32.56 -15.16
C VAL A 398 -6.70 -33.70 -15.76
N GLU A 399 -7.88 -33.95 -15.20
CA GLU A 399 -8.77 -35.06 -15.60
C GLU A 399 -9.32 -34.95 -17.04
#